data_AF-A0A924DJI9-F1
#
_entry.id   AF-A0A924DJI9-F1
#
_cell.length_a   1.000
_cell.length_b   1.000
_cell.length_c   1.000
_cell.angle_alpha   90.00
_cell.angle_beta   90.00
_cell.angle_gamma   90.00
#
_symmetry.space_group_name_H-M   'P 1'
#
loop_
_entity.id
_entity.type
_entity.pdbx_description
1 polymer ?
#
loop_
_entity_poly.entity_id
_entity_poly.type
_entity_poly.pdbx_seq_one_letter_code
_entity_poly.pdbx_strand_id
1 'polypeptide(L)'
;MKKVLLVFSIVVSYLTSEAQVKITYEQARLICAQEMASFTKAVSDSYQKGNSYEQFQFTLCGKSQLTSEGSNQLKVAYNFLVQEASADVIIRMYNGKEMAASLNYLANAHKKGIESDGAELFGGISGNANNNLAKSASGSCQWYQIWCLMQSTANWLINNWPGTSQVVDIINGPVLGS
;
A
#
# COMPACT_ATOMS: atom_id res chain seq x y z
N MET A 1 8.49 -17.11 18.85
CA MET A 1 9.60 -16.97 17.87
C MET A 1 9.99 -15.50 17.77
N LYS A 2 11.26 -15.25 17.48
CA LYS A 2 12.00 -14.01 17.77
C LYS A 2 11.45 -12.79 17.02
N LYS A 3 11.48 -11.66 17.73
CA LYS A 3 11.23 -10.27 17.33
C LYS A 3 11.66 -9.98 15.88
N VAL A 4 10.70 -9.69 14.99
CA VAL A 4 10.94 -8.94 13.74
C VAL A 4 10.45 -7.52 13.99
N LEU A 5 11.22 -6.80 14.80
CA LEU A 5 11.16 -5.34 14.90
C LEU A 5 12.50 -4.86 14.37
N LEU A 6 12.45 -3.80 13.56
CA LEU A 6 13.57 -2.97 13.09
C LEU A 6 14.15 -3.32 11.70
N VAL A 7 13.47 -2.84 10.67
CA VAL A 7 14.10 -2.02 9.62
C VAL A 7 13.21 -0.79 9.38
N PHE A 8 13.02 0.04 10.41
CA PHE A 8 12.27 1.31 10.31
C PHE A 8 13.11 2.53 10.76
N SER A 9 14.40 2.35 10.99
CA SER A 9 15.24 3.31 11.72
C SER A 9 16.02 4.30 10.88
N ILE A 10 15.93 4.30 9.54
CA ILE A 10 16.73 5.25 8.73
C ILE A 10 15.91 6.46 8.24
N VAL A 11 14.58 6.36 8.11
CA VAL A 11 13.78 7.48 7.60
C VAL A 11 13.21 8.36 8.71
N VAL A 12 12.88 7.78 9.88
CA VAL A 12 12.18 8.50 10.96
C VAL A 12 13.10 9.51 11.68
N SER A 13 14.41 9.28 11.69
CA SER A 13 15.37 10.12 12.44
C SER A 13 15.53 11.55 11.89
N TYR A 14 15.06 11.83 10.67
CA TYR A 14 15.17 13.16 10.05
C TYR A 14 13.96 14.07 10.30
N LEU A 15 12.90 13.57 10.96
CA LEU A 15 11.64 14.30 11.12
C LEU A 15 11.50 15.04 12.46
N THR A 16 12.52 14.99 13.34
CA THR A 16 12.44 15.55 14.71
C THR A 16 13.26 16.82 14.94
N SER A 17 13.94 17.35 13.94
CA SER A 17 14.58 18.67 14.02
C SER A 17 13.75 19.71 13.27
N GLU A 18 13.46 20.85 13.89
CA GLU A 18 12.63 21.95 13.37
C GLU A 18 13.17 22.66 12.09
N ALA A 19 14.17 22.10 11.41
CA ALA A 19 14.42 22.38 10.01
C ALA A 19 13.62 21.35 9.19
N GLN A 20 12.52 21.75 8.55
CA GLN A 20 11.79 20.90 7.60
C GLN A 20 12.71 20.51 6.44
N VAL A 21 13.49 19.44 6.60
CA VAL A 21 14.20 18.81 5.51
C VAL A 21 13.13 18.20 4.62
N LYS A 22 12.82 18.87 3.51
CA LYS A 22 11.98 18.30 2.46
C LYS A 22 12.55 16.94 2.09
N ILE A 23 11.72 15.90 2.11
CA ILE A 23 12.13 14.57 1.68
C ILE A 23 12.60 14.65 0.21
N THR A 24 13.60 13.85 -0.16
CA THR A 24 14.06 13.76 -1.55
C THR A 24 13.19 12.80 -2.35
N TYR A 25 13.30 12.85 -3.68
CA TYR A 25 12.67 11.85 -4.56
C TYR A 25 13.06 10.43 -4.19
N GLU A 26 14.35 10.17 -3.94
CA GLU A 26 14.82 8.84 -3.59
C GLU A 26 14.27 8.37 -2.24
N GLN A 27 14.15 9.27 -1.27
CA GLN A 27 13.52 8.95 0.01
C GLN A 27 12.03 8.62 -0.16
N ALA A 28 11.29 9.43 -0.93
CA ALA A 28 9.89 9.17 -1.24
C ALA A 28 9.70 7.83 -1.99
N ARG A 29 10.58 7.54 -2.96
CA ARG A 29 10.58 6.30 -3.72
C ARG A 29 10.84 5.09 -2.82
N LEU A 30 11.86 5.17 -1.96
CA LEU A 30 12.21 4.11 -1.03
C LEU A 30 11.08 3.80 -0.06
N ILE A 31 10.40 4.82 0.47
CA ILE A 31 9.20 4.66 1.30
C ILE A 31 8.14 3.86 0.54
N CYS A 32 7.76 4.32 -0.65
CA CYS A 32 6.75 3.64 -1.45
C CYS A 32 7.17 2.21 -1.86
N ALA A 33 8.46 1.96 -2.05
CA ALA A 33 8.99 0.64 -2.40
C ALA A 33 9.03 -0.33 -1.22
N GLN A 34 9.30 0.15 -0.01
CA GLN A 34 9.15 -0.63 1.21
C GLN A 34 7.70 -1.02 1.44
N GLU A 35 6.78 -0.05 1.29
CA GLU A 35 5.35 -0.35 1.39
C GLU A 35 4.88 -1.31 0.30
N MET A 36 5.39 -1.19 -0.94
CA MET A 36 5.05 -2.12 -2.02
C MET A 36 5.59 -3.53 -1.73
N ALA A 37 6.78 -3.66 -1.13
CA ALA A 37 7.32 -4.95 -0.72
C ALA A 37 6.47 -5.61 0.38
N SER A 38 6.10 -4.84 1.41
CA SER A 38 5.19 -5.29 2.48
C SER A 38 3.83 -5.69 1.93
N PHE A 39 3.25 -4.87 1.05
CA PHE A 39 1.99 -5.15 0.37
C PHE A 39 2.07 -6.43 -0.47
N THR A 40 3.12 -6.58 -1.29
CA THR A 40 3.35 -7.78 -2.11
C THR A 40 3.45 -9.03 -1.25
N LYS A 41 4.09 -8.92 -0.08
CA LYS A 41 4.16 -10.04 0.87
C LYS A 41 2.79 -10.35 1.49
N ALA A 42 1.99 -9.35 1.83
CA ALA A 42 0.67 -9.55 2.41
C ALA A 42 -0.31 -10.25 1.44
N VAL A 43 -0.16 -10.03 0.13
CA VAL A 43 -1.00 -10.66 -0.90
C VAL A 43 -0.47 -12.01 -1.40
N SER A 44 0.73 -12.43 -0.98
CA SER A 44 1.37 -13.60 -1.58
C SER A 44 0.56 -14.88 -1.42
N ASP A 45 -0.20 -15.00 -0.33
CA ASP A 45 -0.93 -16.22 0.01
C ASP A 45 -2.14 -16.45 -0.91
N SER A 46 -2.60 -15.40 -1.61
CA SER A 46 -3.66 -15.48 -2.62
C SER A 46 -3.12 -15.77 -4.02
N TYR A 47 -1.80 -15.82 -4.21
CA TYR A 47 -1.16 -16.14 -5.48
C TYR A 47 -0.72 -17.60 -5.54
N GLN A 48 -1.00 -18.23 -6.67
CA GLN A 48 -0.42 -19.53 -7.02
C GLN A 48 0.31 -19.39 -8.35
N LYS A 49 1.43 -20.09 -8.47
CA LYS A 49 2.27 -20.05 -9.68
C LYS A 49 1.45 -20.48 -10.91
N GLY A 50 1.43 -19.62 -11.92
CA GLY A 50 0.67 -19.82 -13.15
C GLY A 50 -0.74 -19.22 -13.15
N ASN A 51 -1.23 -18.68 -12.02
CA ASN A 51 -2.49 -17.94 -12.00
C ASN A 51 -2.40 -16.70 -12.89
N SER A 52 -3.49 -16.38 -13.59
CA SER A 52 -3.68 -15.09 -14.24
C SER A 52 -3.90 -13.98 -13.20
N TYR A 53 -3.78 -12.72 -13.64
CA TYR A 53 -4.11 -11.57 -12.79
C TYR A 53 -5.55 -11.63 -12.30
N GLU A 54 -6.49 -12.00 -13.18
CA GLU A 54 -7.92 -12.10 -12.86
C GLU A 54 -8.19 -13.19 -11.82
N GLN A 55 -7.50 -14.34 -11.91
CA GLN A 55 -7.59 -15.40 -10.92
C GLN A 55 -7.04 -14.96 -9.57
N PHE A 56 -5.86 -14.32 -9.55
CA PHE A 56 -5.27 -13.76 -8.34
C PHE A 56 -6.17 -12.70 -7.69
N GLN A 57 -6.67 -11.74 -8.47
CA GLN A 57 -7.59 -10.72 -8.01
C GLN A 57 -8.88 -11.34 -7.47
N PHE A 58 -9.45 -12.34 -8.15
CA PHE A 58 -10.67 -12.99 -7.71
C PHE A 58 -10.46 -13.81 -6.42
N THR A 59 -9.33 -14.50 -6.28
CA THR A 59 -8.99 -15.21 -5.03
C THR A 59 -8.88 -14.24 -3.86
N LEU A 60 -8.32 -13.05 -4.09
CA LEU A 60 -8.07 -12.07 -3.04
C LEU A 60 -9.29 -11.20 -2.71
N CYS A 61 -9.92 -10.65 -3.74
CA CYS A 61 -10.96 -9.63 -3.64
C CYS A 61 -12.33 -10.12 -4.12
N GLY A 62 -12.49 -11.39 -4.49
CA GLY A 62 -13.75 -11.94 -4.98
C GLY A 62 -14.34 -11.13 -6.14
N LYS A 63 -15.63 -10.80 -6.03
CA LYS A 63 -16.37 -9.98 -7.01
C LYS A 63 -16.35 -8.47 -6.68
N SER A 64 -15.52 -8.04 -5.73
CA SER A 64 -15.45 -6.64 -5.32
C SER A 64 -15.01 -5.75 -6.48
N GLN A 65 -15.57 -4.55 -6.56
CA GLN A 65 -15.16 -3.54 -7.52
C GLN A 65 -14.06 -2.68 -6.91
N LEU A 66 -12.83 -2.88 -7.39
CA LEU A 66 -11.66 -2.11 -6.95
C LEU A 66 -11.70 -0.70 -7.54
N THR A 67 -11.08 0.25 -6.85
CA THR A 67 -10.76 1.55 -7.48
C THR A 67 -9.65 1.36 -8.52
N SER A 68 -9.45 2.38 -9.36
CA SER A 68 -8.31 2.41 -10.30
C SER A 68 -6.96 2.26 -9.59
N GLU A 69 -6.80 2.96 -8.46
CA GLU A 69 -5.59 3.00 -7.65
C GLU A 69 -5.31 1.65 -7.01
N GLY A 70 -6.32 1.04 -6.37
CA GLY A 70 -6.20 -0.30 -5.79
C GLY A 70 -5.92 -1.37 -6.84
N SER A 71 -6.59 -1.31 -7.99
CA SER A 71 -6.37 -2.24 -9.11
C SER A 71 -4.94 -2.13 -9.67
N ASN A 72 -4.44 -0.90 -9.87
CA ASN A 72 -3.08 -0.68 -10.36
C ASN A 72 -2.02 -1.15 -9.36
N GLN A 73 -2.20 -0.84 -8.08
CA GLN A 73 -1.34 -1.31 -7.00
C GLN A 73 -1.30 -2.85 -6.94
N LEU A 74 -2.47 -3.49 -7.05
CA LEU A 74 -2.59 -4.95 -7.02
C LEU A 74 -1.91 -5.60 -8.24
N LYS A 75 -2.03 -5.00 -9.42
CA LYS A 75 -1.39 -5.47 -10.64
C LYS A 75 0.15 -5.41 -10.55
N VAL A 76 0.69 -4.37 -9.93
CA VAL A 76 2.13 -4.29 -9.67
C VAL A 76 2.60 -5.39 -8.72
N ALA A 77 1.88 -5.61 -7.61
CA ALA A 77 2.19 -6.68 -6.68
C ALA A 77 2.13 -8.07 -7.34
N TYR A 78 1.09 -8.32 -8.15
CA TYR A 78 0.98 -9.52 -8.96
C TYR A 78 2.20 -9.72 -9.88
N ASN A 79 2.64 -8.66 -10.57
CA ASN A 79 3.81 -8.75 -11.44
C ASN A 79 5.09 -9.10 -10.67
N PHE A 80 5.26 -8.60 -9.45
CA PHE A 80 6.38 -8.97 -8.59
C PHE A 80 6.28 -10.42 -8.09
N LEU A 81 5.08 -10.90 -7.79
CA LEU A 81 4.84 -12.30 -7.43
C LEU A 81 5.16 -13.25 -8.59
N VAL A 82 4.73 -12.92 -9.81
CA VAL A 82 5.03 -13.68 -11.04
C VAL A 82 6.54 -13.75 -11.29
N GLN A 83 7.26 -12.66 -11.01
CA GLN A 83 8.72 -12.60 -11.13
C GLN A 83 9.47 -13.26 -9.97
N GLU A 84 8.75 -13.78 -8.96
CA GLU A 84 9.33 -14.29 -7.71
C GLU A 84 10.29 -13.27 -7.07
N ALA A 85 9.96 -11.97 -7.19
CA ALA A 85 10.82 -10.89 -6.73
C ALA A 85 10.92 -10.88 -5.20
N SER A 86 12.14 -10.85 -4.67
CA SER A 86 12.35 -10.65 -3.22
C SER A 86 12.08 -9.20 -2.82
N ALA A 87 11.90 -8.95 -1.53
CA ALA A 87 11.70 -7.61 -1.00
C ALA A 87 12.82 -6.64 -1.43
N ASP A 88 14.08 -7.08 -1.41
CA ASP A 88 15.22 -6.27 -1.87
C ASP A 88 15.16 -5.92 -3.36
N VAL A 89 14.66 -6.85 -4.19
CA VAL A 89 14.45 -6.60 -5.62
C VAL A 89 13.35 -5.56 -5.83
N ILE A 90 12.24 -5.68 -5.09
CA ILE A 90 11.15 -4.70 -5.13
C ILE A 90 11.65 -3.32 -4.69
N ILE A 91 12.35 -3.23 -3.56
CA ILE A 91 12.90 -1.97 -3.02
C ILE A 91 13.84 -1.28 -4.01
N ARG A 92 14.64 -2.06 -4.74
CA ARG A 92 15.59 -1.51 -5.73
C ARG A 92 14.92 -1.08 -7.03
N MET A 93 13.91 -1.82 -7.50
CA MET A 93 13.34 -1.63 -8.85
C MET A 93 12.07 -0.79 -8.88
N TYR A 94 11.32 -0.73 -7.78
CA TYR A 94 10.03 -0.05 -7.76
C TYR A 94 10.18 1.49 -7.76
N ASN A 95 9.41 2.16 -8.61
CA ASN A 95 9.47 3.62 -8.81
C ASN A 95 8.52 4.42 -7.90
N GLY A 96 7.70 3.74 -7.09
CA GLY A 96 6.80 4.36 -6.12
C GLY A 96 5.42 4.78 -6.64
N LYS A 97 5.17 4.74 -7.96
CA LYS A 97 4.04 5.46 -8.58
C LYS A 97 2.66 4.99 -8.12
N GLU A 98 2.38 3.70 -8.23
CA GLU A 98 1.06 3.13 -7.92
C GLU A 98 0.77 3.18 -6.42
N MET A 99 1.79 3.01 -5.57
CA MET A 99 1.68 3.18 -4.13
C MET A 99 1.38 4.64 -3.78
N ALA A 100 2.09 5.61 -4.38
CA ALA A 100 1.80 7.03 -4.18
C ALA A 100 0.39 7.41 -4.65
N ALA A 101 -0.11 6.81 -5.74
CA ALA A 101 -1.49 7.02 -6.19
C ALA A 101 -2.52 6.52 -5.16
N SER A 102 -2.33 5.32 -4.60
CA SER A 102 -3.16 4.80 -3.50
C SER A 102 -3.09 5.69 -2.27
N LEU A 103 -1.90 6.13 -1.86
CA LEU A 103 -1.73 7.06 -0.73
C LEU A 103 -2.44 8.39 -0.98
N ASN A 104 -2.38 8.93 -2.21
CA ASN A 104 -3.09 10.16 -2.58
C ASN A 104 -4.61 9.98 -2.51
N TYR A 105 -5.12 8.84 -2.97
CA TYR A 105 -6.55 8.51 -2.88
C TYR A 105 -7.02 8.57 -1.43
N LEU A 106 -6.32 7.85 -0.53
CA LEU A 106 -6.65 7.81 0.90
C LEU A 106 -6.49 9.19 1.55
N ALA A 107 -5.43 9.93 1.18
CA ALA A 107 -5.21 11.28 1.69
C ALA A 107 -6.32 12.25 1.28
N ASN A 108 -6.84 12.13 0.05
CA ASN A 108 -7.94 12.97 -0.42
C ASN A 108 -9.27 12.59 0.24
N ALA A 109 -9.50 11.31 0.57
CA ALA A 109 -10.64 10.89 1.37
C ALA A 109 -10.60 11.52 2.78
N HIS A 110 -9.46 11.44 3.45
CA HIS A 110 -9.30 12.02 4.79
C HIS A 110 -9.43 13.56 4.80
N LYS A 111 -8.88 14.27 3.80
CA LYS A 111 -9.07 15.73 3.65
C LYS A 111 -10.54 16.14 3.53
N LYS A 112 -11.40 15.23 3.07
CA LYS A 112 -12.86 15.43 2.99
C LYS A 112 -13.61 15.01 4.26
N GLY A 113 -12.88 14.65 5.32
CA GLY A 113 -13.46 14.15 6.58
C GLY A 113 -14.00 12.72 6.49
N ILE A 114 -13.59 11.95 5.47
CA ILE A 114 -13.99 10.55 5.33
C ILE A 114 -12.97 9.70 6.08
N GLU A 115 -13.44 8.96 7.09
CA GLU A 115 -12.61 7.94 7.75
C GLU A 115 -12.29 6.83 6.75
N SER A 116 -11.00 6.62 6.51
CA SER A 116 -10.48 5.69 5.52
C SER A 116 -9.54 4.72 6.23
N ASP A 117 -9.76 3.42 6.01
CA ASP A 117 -8.87 2.36 6.51
C ASP A 117 -8.10 1.68 5.37
N GLY A 118 -8.34 2.08 4.11
CA GLY A 118 -7.73 1.50 2.92
C GLY A 118 -8.58 0.42 2.24
N ALA A 119 -9.69 -0.01 2.84
CA ALA A 119 -10.52 -1.08 2.29
C ALA A 119 -11.18 -0.65 0.99
N GLU A 120 -11.48 0.63 0.87
CA GLU A 120 -12.15 1.21 -0.28
C GLU A 120 -11.34 1.08 -1.56
N LEU A 121 -10.00 1.04 -1.48
CA LEU A 121 -9.14 0.73 -2.65
C LEU A 121 -9.47 -0.63 -3.24
N PHE A 122 -9.88 -1.57 -2.38
CA PHE A 122 -10.12 -2.97 -2.72
C PHE A 122 -11.61 -3.36 -2.73
N GLY A 123 -12.48 -2.36 -2.83
CA GLY A 123 -13.94 -2.52 -2.92
C GLY A 123 -14.67 -2.68 -1.58
N GLY A 124 -14.01 -2.31 -0.48
CA GLY A 124 -14.61 -2.17 0.84
C GLY A 124 -15.35 -0.84 1.02
N ILE A 125 -16.03 -0.68 2.16
CA ILE A 125 -16.71 0.57 2.54
C ILE A 125 -15.89 1.26 3.63
N SER A 126 -15.56 2.54 3.40
CA SER A 126 -14.78 3.41 4.29
C SER A 126 -15.43 3.62 5.67
N GLY A 127 -14.63 3.86 6.71
CA GLY A 127 -15.11 4.25 8.04
C GLY A 127 -15.63 3.09 8.90
N ASN A 128 -15.25 1.86 8.54
CA ASN A 128 -15.66 0.70 9.28
C ASN A 128 -14.56 -0.36 9.23
N ALA A 129 -13.51 -0.16 10.03
CA ALA A 129 -12.54 -1.20 10.37
C ALA A 129 -13.20 -2.48 10.90
N ASN A 130 -14.50 -2.42 11.25
CA ASN A 130 -15.36 -3.50 11.68
C ASN A 130 -16.64 -3.63 10.82
N ASN A 131 -16.55 -3.49 9.49
CA ASN A 131 -17.75 -3.64 8.67
C ASN A 131 -18.35 -5.05 8.86
N ASN A 132 -19.68 -5.12 8.95
CA ASN A 132 -20.38 -6.40 9.11
C ASN A 132 -20.20 -7.32 7.89
N LEU A 133 -19.59 -6.85 6.79
CA LEU A 133 -19.20 -7.66 5.62
C LEU A 133 -17.94 -8.50 5.89
N ALA A 134 -17.05 -8.05 6.80
CA ALA A 134 -15.92 -8.84 7.29
C ALA A 134 -16.38 -10.02 8.16
N LYS A 135 -17.58 -9.93 8.76
CA LYS A 135 -18.18 -10.97 9.60
C LYS A 135 -19.05 -11.98 8.82
N SER A 136 -19.48 -11.68 7.60
CA SER A 136 -20.48 -12.48 6.87
C SER A 136 -19.89 -13.36 5.74
N ALA A 137 -18.61 -13.73 5.81
CA ALA A 137 -17.94 -14.41 4.69
C ALA A 137 -18.28 -15.91 4.59
N SER A 138 -19.51 -16.22 4.16
CA SER A 138 -19.81 -17.41 3.36
C SER A 138 -19.76 -17.10 1.85
N GLY A 139 -19.22 -15.93 1.45
CA GLY A 139 -19.13 -15.47 0.06
C GLY A 139 -17.82 -14.72 -0.27
N SER A 140 -16.86 -15.47 -0.81
CA SER A 140 -15.75 -15.09 -1.71
C SER A 140 -14.78 -13.92 -1.45
N CYS A 141 -14.88 -13.16 -0.36
CA CYS A 141 -13.79 -12.26 0.06
C CYS A 141 -13.46 -12.56 1.52
N GLN A 142 -12.30 -13.14 1.80
CA GLN A 142 -11.84 -13.27 3.16
C GLN A 142 -11.28 -11.90 3.58
N TRP A 143 -12.17 -10.99 3.98
CA TRP A 143 -11.82 -9.60 4.31
C TRP A 143 -10.73 -9.47 5.39
N TYR A 144 -10.52 -10.50 6.23
CA TYR A 144 -9.36 -10.52 7.13
C TYR A 144 -8.02 -10.57 6.37
N GLN A 145 -7.97 -11.17 5.18
CA GLN A 145 -6.81 -11.17 4.28
C GLN A 145 -6.61 -9.77 3.68
N ILE A 146 -7.71 -9.09 3.32
CA ILE A 146 -7.70 -7.67 2.89
C ILE A 146 -7.31 -6.72 4.04
N TRP A 147 -7.65 -7.06 5.28
CA TRP A 147 -7.20 -6.33 6.47
C TRP A 147 -5.68 -6.44 6.68
N CYS A 148 -5.07 -7.62 6.44
CA CYS A 148 -3.60 -7.76 6.44
C CYS A 148 -2.94 -6.89 5.36
N LEU A 149 -3.57 -6.82 4.20
CA LEU A 149 -3.25 -5.98 3.03
C LEU A 149 -3.26 -4.48 3.35
N MET A 150 -4.31 -4.03 4.04
CA MET A 150 -4.51 -2.62 4.41
C MET A 150 -3.63 -2.19 5.57
N GLN A 151 -3.27 -3.09 6.49
CA GLN A 151 -2.49 -2.75 7.68
C GLN A 151 -1.17 -2.06 7.36
N SER A 152 -0.41 -2.49 6.34
CA SER A 152 0.86 -1.81 6.00
C SER A 152 0.60 -0.37 5.52
N THR A 153 -0.23 -0.23 4.48
CA THR A 153 -0.53 1.05 3.83
C THR A 153 -1.23 2.03 4.78
N ALA A 154 -2.23 1.56 5.53
CA ALA A 154 -3.02 2.37 6.44
C ALA A 154 -2.24 2.74 7.72
N ASN A 155 -1.49 1.80 8.32
CA ASN A 155 -0.64 2.13 9.47
C ASN A 155 0.45 3.12 9.08
N TRP A 156 1.05 2.96 7.90
CA TRP A 156 2.02 3.93 7.42
C TRP A 156 1.36 5.31 7.23
N LEU A 157 0.22 5.38 6.56
CA LEU A 157 -0.52 6.62 6.32
C LEU A 157 -0.88 7.34 7.62
N ILE A 158 -1.40 6.62 8.62
CA ILE A 158 -1.78 7.17 9.93
C ILE A 158 -0.54 7.69 10.67
N ASN A 159 0.55 6.93 10.67
CA ASN A 159 1.77 7.29 11.41
C ASN A 159 2.59 8.39 10.72
N ASN A 160 2.40 8.60 9.42
CA ASN A 160 3.19 9.53 8.61
C ASN A 160 2.32 10.58 7.90
N TRP A 161 1.11 10.82 8.41
CA TRP A 161 0.11 11.69 7.79
C TRP A 161 0.65 13.05 7.31
N PRO A 162 1.45 13.81 8.10
CA PRO A 162 2.04 15.06 7.64
C PRO A 162 3.05 14.92 6.50
N GLY A 163 3.70 13.76 6.37
CA GLY A 163 4.69 13.45 5.34
C GLY A 163 4.09 12.82 4.07
N THR A 164 2.87 12.29 4.14
CA THR A 164 2.23 11.62 3.00
C THR A 164 2.00 12.55 1.82
N SER A 165 1.58 13.79 2.06
CA SER A 165 1.43 14.78 0.98
C SER A 165 2.76 15.04 0.28
N GLN A 166 3.86 15.16 1.02
CA GLN A 166 5.19 15.36 0.44
C GLN A 166 5.61 14.17 -0.42
N VAL A 167 5.38 12.93 0.04
CA VAL A 167 5.67 11.72 -0.74
C VAL A 167 4.87 11.71 -2.04
N VAL A 168 3.57 11.96 -1.96
CA VAL A 168 2.66 12.00 -3.11
C VAL A 168 3.08 13.07 -4.11
N ASP A 169 3.35 14.28 -3.64
CA ASP A 169 3.70 15.42 -4.48
C ASP A 169 5.05 15.22 -5.18
N ILE A 170 6.01 14.59 -4.51
CA ILE A 170 7.34 14.32 -5.08
C ILE A 170 7.33 13.17 -6.09
N ILE A 171 6.55 12.11 -5.83
CA ILE A 171 6.44 10.98 -6.76
C ILE A 171 5.63 11.36 -8.01
N ASN A 172 4.57 12.16 -7.86
CA ASN A 172 3.71 12.58 -8.97
C ASN A 172 4.13 13.88 -9.64
N GLY A 173 4.99 14.67 -9.00
CA GLY A 173 5.55 15.90 -9.56
C GLY A 173 6.54 15.62 -10.70
N PRO A 174 6.83 16.62 -11.55
CA PRO A 174 7.93 16.50 -12.49
C PRO A 174 9.21 16.25 -11.68
N VAL A 175 9.92 15.16 -12.00
CA VAL A 175 11.25 14.90 -11.46
C VAL A 175 12.11 16.08 -11.86
N LEU A 176 12.31 17.04 -10.94
CA LEU A 176 13.28 18.10 -11.12
C LEU A 176 14.63 17.40 -11.12
N GLY A 177 15.17 17.25 -12.33
CA GLY A 177 16.41 16.55 -12.59
C GLY A 177 17.53 17.04 -11.68
N SER A 178 18.26 16.03 -11.18
CA SER A 178 19.69 16.02 -10.87
C SER A 178 20.52 17.16 -11.44
#